data_AF-A0A7S2BN56-F1
#
_entry.id   AF-A0A7S2BN56-F1
#
_cell.length_a   1.000
_cell.length_b   1.000
_cell.length_c   1.000
_cell.angle_alpha   90.00
_cell.angle_beta   90.00
_cell.angle_gamma   90.00
#
_symmetry.space_group_name_H-M   'P 1'
#
loop_
_entity.id
_entity.type
_entity.pdbx_description
1 polymer ?
#
loop_
_entity_poly.entity_id
_entity_poly.type
_entity_poly.pdbx_seq_one_letter_code
_entity_poly.pdbx_strand_id
1 'polypeptide(L)'
;GCLVTPDNIYGNTQRDGRPQVLSQSGGLDVTDASRWQPFFNPKMSKDKRDAFRVGASIQEPVLDYLRPANDTTCEELQEQLEELIKTHLRGWREKLRQSRGAKTKFTEFMKIELRNRLAEVLEQLESNKVSSNPKPIDYSRIRQQTNDRELHAVTLNFPYTDTEAVLDKIKTVGAHECMHDDVQYLLAVHVAPYPCGIFSVWVYYGTALPIGR
;
A
#
# COMPACT_ATOMS: atom_id res chain seq x y z
N GLY A 1 0.99 23.34 13.73
CA GLY A 1 0.65 21.96 14.17
C GLY A 1 0.51 21.94 15.68
N CYS A 2 -0.05 20.89 16.25
CA CYS A 2 -0.07 20.69 17.71
C CYS A 2 0.42 19.28 18.06
N LEU A 3 0.94 19.14 19.28
CA LEU A 3 1.30 17.86 19.86
C LEU A 3 0.44 17.67 21.12
N VAL A 4 -0.12 16.47 21.29
CA VAL A 4 -0.93 16.12 22.47
C VAL A 4 -0.15 15.12 23.29
N THR A 5 0.05 15.42 24.57
CA THR A 5 0.62 14.50 25.56
C THR A 5 -0.45 14.15 26.60
N PRO A 6 -0.21 13.16 27.49
CA PRO A 6 -1.14 12.84 28.57
C PRO A 6 -1.47 14.04 29.47
N ASP A 7 -0.55 15.00 29.58
CA ASP A 7 -0.64 16.12 30.51
C ASP A 7 -1.03 17.46 29.87
N ASN A 8 -0.80 17.64 28.56
CA ASN A 8 -1.05 18.93 27.91
C ASN A 8 -1.23 18.83 26.39
N ILE A 9 -1.71 19.92 25.81
CA ILE A 9 -1.71 20.15 24.37
C ILE A 9 -0.71 21.27 24.10
N TYR A 10 0.23 21.03 23.19
CA TYR A 10 1.27 21.99 22.84
C TYR A 10 1.06 22.49 21.42
N GLY A 11 0.95 23.81 21.27
CA GLY A 11 0.97 24.46 19.97
C GLY A 11 2.41 24.62 19.48
N ASN A 12 2.70 24.21 18.25
CA ASN A 12 4.00 24.43 17.62
C ASN A 12 4.17 25.91 17.24
N THR A 13 5.20 26.56 17.77
CA THR A 13 5.58 27.97 17.48
C THR A 13 6.77 28.08 16.54
N GLN A 14 7.34 26.96 16.09
CA GLN A 14 8.42 26.90 15.12
C GLN A 14 7.93 27.26 13.72
N ARG A 15 8.88 27.65 12.84
CA ARG A 15 8.56 28.00 11.44
C ARG A 15 8.05 26.81 10.62
N ASP A 16 8.50 25.59 10.93
CA ASP A 16 8.08 24.37 10.23
C ASP A 16 7.12 23.57 11.10
N GLY A 17 6.08 23.02 10.47
CA GLY A 17 5.07 22.19 11.12
C GLY A 17 5.15 20.71 10.77
N ARG A 18 6.04 20.32 9.84
CA ARG A 18 6.09 18.96 9.28
C ARG A 18 6.75 18.00 10.27
N PRO A 19 6.08 16.91 10.70
CA PRO A 19 6.62 15.98 11.70
C PRO A 19 8.00 15.41 11.36
N GLN A 20 8.25 15.11 10.08
CA GLN A 20 9.55 14.58 9.63
C GLN A 20 10.70 15.59 9.86
N VAL A 21 10.48 16.87 9.54
CA VAL A 21 11.47 17.94 9.73
C VAL A 21 11.69 18.22 11.22
N LEU A 22 10.60 18.23 11.99
CA LEU A 22 10.66 18.40 13.44
C LEU A 22 11.42 17.25 14.11
N SER A 23 11.20 16.00 13.70
CA SER A 23 11.93 14.85 14.23
C SER A 23 13.45 14.96 13.97
N GLN A 24 13.85 15.26 12.74
CA GLN A 24 15.27 15.37 12.36
C GLN A 24 16.00 16.54 13.04
N SER A 25 15.29 17.63 13.35
CA SER A 25 15.87 18.83 13.96
C SER A 25 15.82 18.84 15.50
N GLY A 26 15.39 17.74 16.12
CA GLY A 26 15.12 17.69 17.57
C GLY A 26 14.00 18.67 17.97
N GLY A 27 13.14 19.04 17.04
CA GLY A 27 12.02 19.95 17.23
C GLY A 27 10.82 19.35 17.94
N LEU A 28 10.84 18.06 18.31
CA LEU A 28 9.73 17.40 19.03
C LEU A 28 9.85 17.47 20.57
N ASP A 29 10.83 18.21 21.08
CA ASP A 29 11.01 18.40 22.51
C ASP A 29 10.01 19.42 23.09
N VAL A 30 8.93 18.92 23.70
CA VAL A 30 7.89 19.73 24.35
C VAL A 30 8.37 20.53 25.56
N THR A 31 9.57 20.23 26.08
CA THR A 31 10.13 20.99 27.21
C THR A 31 10.69 22.34 26.76
N ASP A 32 10.98 22.51 25.46
CA ASP A 32 11.43 23.77 24.88
C ASP A 32 10.26 24.73 24.63
N ALA A 33 10.02 25.63 25.58
CA ALA A 33 8.96 26.64 25.51
C ALA A 33 9.12 27.65 24.35
N SER A 34 10.28 27.73 23.69
CA SER A 34 10.46 28.55 22.49
C SER A 34 9.89 27.89 21.23
N ARG A 35 9.75 26.55 21.26
CA ARG A 35 9.26 25.71 20.17
C ARG A 35 7.82 25.23 20.39
N TRP A 36 7.43 25.06 21.64
CA TRP A 36 6.14 24.49 22.03
C TRP A 36 5.47 25.33 23.11
N GLN A 37 4.29 25.86 22.78
CA GLN A 37 3.49 26.63 23.71
C GLN A 37 2.40 25.74 24.35
N PRO A 38 2.40 25.54 25.68
CA PRO A 38 1.38 24.74 26.35
C PRO A 38 0.02 25.46 26.36
N PHE A 39 -1.04 24.70 26.11
CA PHE A 39 -2.43 25.16 26.22
C PHE A 39 -2.83 25.33 27.70
N PHE A 40 -2.57 24.32 28.53
CA PHE A 40 -2.76 24.40 29.98
C PHE A 40 -1.52 25.00 30.64
N ASN A 41 -1.53 26.32 30.79
CA ASN A 41 -0.45 27.02 31.49
C ASN A 41 -0.56 26.78 33.02
N PRO A 42 0.54 26.50 33.74
CA PRO A 42 0.54 26.42 35.20
C PRO A 42 -0.08 27.64 35.91
N LYS A 43 0.00 28.82 35.29
CA LYS A 43 -0.59 30.08 35.79
C LYS A 43 -2.10 30.20 35.58
N MET A 44 -2.72 29.24 34.89
CA MET A 44 -4.16 29.22 34.66
C MET A 44 -4.89 28.96 35.98
N SER A 45 -5.96 29.74 36.24
CA SER A 45 -6.78 29.55 37.44
C SER A 45 -7.36 28.14 37.49
N LYS A 46 -7.58 27.63 38.70
CA LYS A 46 -8.12 26.29 38.91
C LYS A 46 -9.48 26.12 38.22
N ASP A 47 -10.37 27.10 38.34
CA ASP A 47 -11.70 27.08 37.72
C ASP A 47 -11.64 26.95 36.19
N LYS A 48 -10.67 27.62 35.56
CA LYS A 48 -10.46 27.52 34.11
C LYS A 48 -9.89 26.17 33.71
N ARG A 49 -9.02 25.57 34.53
CA ARG A 49 -8.49 24.20 34.28
C ARG A 49 -9.56 23.13 34.48
N ASP A 50 -10.35 23.26 35.53
CA ASP A 50 -11.42 22.30 35.87
C ASP A 50 -12.54 22.32 34.83
N ALA A 51 -12.82 23.47 34.19
CA ALA A 51 -13.76 23.56 33.06
C ALA A 51 -13.36 22.70 31.84
N PHE A 52 -12.08 22.33 31.71
CA PHE A 52 -11.57 21.47 30.64
C PHE A 52 -11.25 20.05 31.10
N ARG A 53 -11.55 19.69 32.36
CA ARG A 53 -11.37 18.32 32.84
C ARG A 53 -12.41 17.42 32.18
N VAL A 54 -11.98 16.75 31.12
CA VAL A 54 -12.60 15.52 30.64
C VAL A 54 -12.28 14.39 31.62
N GLY A 55 -13.15 13.39 31.70
CA GLY A 55 -12.96 12.22 32.57
C GLY A 55 -11.68 11.44 32.26
N ALA A 56 -11.49 10.29 32.92
CA ALA A 56 -10.33 9.45 32.66
C ALA A 56 -10.22 9.10 31.17
N SER A 57 -9.02 9.23 30.60
CA SER A 57 -8.76 8.84 29.21
C SER A 57 -9.06 7.35 29.04
N ILE A 58 -9.74 7.00 27.94
CA ILE A 58 -9.90 5.60 27.51
C ILE A 58 -8.67 5.09 26.74
N GLN A 59 -7.73 5.98 26.42
CA GLN A 59 -6.49 5.63 25.73
C GLN A 59 -5.54 4.92 26.70
N GLU A 60 -5.04 3.75 26.28
CA GLU A 60 -4.04 3.01 27.04
C GLU A 60 -2.75 3.84 27.20
N PRO A 61 -2.13 3.85 28.40
CA PRO A 61 -0.95 4.67 28.67
C PRO A 61 0.29 4.21 27.90
N VAL A 62 0.31 2.96 27.44
CA VAL A 62 1.38 2.37 26.62
C VAL A 62 0.71 1.69 25.44
N LEU A 63 1.09 2.10 24.22
CA LEU A 63 0.64 1.45 23.00
C LEU A 63 1.56 0.26 22.72
N ASP A 64 1.08 -0.95 22.97
CA ASP A 64 1.80 -2.18 22.64
C ASP A 64 1.48 -2.61 21.20
N TYR A 65 2.35 -2.23 20.27
CA TYR A 65 2.21 -2.64 18.88
C TYR A 65 2.71 -4.07 18.72
N LEU A 66 1.77 -4.99 18.46
CA LEU A 66 2.11 -6.38 18.13
C LEU A 66 3.11 -6.40 16.98
N ARG A 67 4.11 -7.27 17.07
CA ARG A 67 5.14 -7.42 16.03
C ARG A 67 4.48 -7.75 14.68
N PRO A 68 5.09 -7.31 13.56
CA PRO A 68 4.67 -7.74 12.24
C PRO A 68 4.63 -9.27 12.14
N ALA A 69 3.76 -9.78 11.26
CA ALA A 69 3.73 -11.19 10.92
C ALA A 69 5.09 -11.65 10.35
N ASN A 70 5.35 -12.96 10.40
CA ASN A 70 6.56 -13.53 9.82
C ASN A 70 6.47 -13.59 8.28
N ASP A 71 7.61 -13.80 7.65
CA ASP A 71 7.72 -13.84 6.19
C ASP A 71 6.89 -15.00 5.59
N THR A 72 6.85 -16.16 6.27
CA THR A 72 6.07 -17.33 5.83
C THR A 72 4.57 -17.02 5.67
N THR A 73 3.96 -16.33 6.63
CA THR A 73 2.54 -15.94 6.53
C THR A 73 2.32 -14.96 5.37
N CYS A 74 3.28 -14.10 5.08
CA CYS A 74 3.20 -13.17 3.95
C CYS A 74 3.31 -13.91 2.62
N GLU A 75 4.22 -14.87 2.51
CA GLU A 75 4.41 -15.73 1.33
C GLU A 75 3.15 -16.57 1.06
N GLU A 76 2.59 -17.21 2.09
CA GLU A 76 1.35 -17.99 1.99
C GLU A 76 0.18 -17.11 1.49
N LEU A 77 0.00 -15.92 2.07
CA LEU A 77 -1.05 -15.00 1.64
C LEU A 77 -0.81 -14.50 0.21
N GLN A 78 0.44 -14.22 -0.15
CA GLN A 78 0.83 -13.79 -1.49
C GLN A 78 0.47 -14.86 -2.55
N GLU A 79 0.82 -16.12 -2.30
CA GLU A 79 0.50 -17.24 -3.20
C GLU A 79 -1.02 -17.46 -3.31
N GLN A 80 -1.73 -17.43 -2.18
CA GLN A 80 -3.18 -17.57 -2.15
C GLN A 80 -3.87 -16.47 -2.96
N LEU A 81 -3.48 -15.21 -2.77
CA LEU A 81 -4.03 -14.09 -3.52
C LEU A 81 -3.72 -14.21 -5.01
N GLU A 82 -2.49 -14.55 -5.38
CA GLU A 82 -2.10 -14.68 -6.78
C GLU A 82 -2.91 -15.76 -7.51
N GLU A 83 -3.04 -16.96 -6.94
CA GLU A 83 -3.83 -18.04 -7.54
C GLU A 83 -5.32 -17.74 -7.59
N LEU A 84 -5.83 -17.06 -6.57
CA LEU A 84 -7.23 -16.65 -6.52
C LEU A 84 -7.53 -15.59 -7.60
N ILE A 85 -6.65 -14.62 -7.80
CA ILE A 85 -6.77 -13.61 -8.85
C ILE A 85 -6.70 -14.28 -10.23
N LYS A 86 -5.75 -15.19 -10.46
CA LYS A 86 -5.67 -15.96 -11.72
C LYS A 86 -6.96 -16.72 -12.00
N THR A 87 -7.52 -17.36 -10.98
CA THR A 87 -8.76 -18.13 -11.09
C THR A 87 -9.95 -17.25 -11.47
N HIS A 88 -10.11 -16.11 -10.79
CA HIS A 88 -11.18 -15.16 -11.09
C HIS A 88 -11.01 -14.53 -12.46
N LEU A 89 -9.79 -14.19 -12.84
CA LEU A 89 -9.49 -13.64 -14.16
C LEU A 89 -9.87 -14.61 -15.28
N ARG A 90 -9.50 -15.90 -15.15
CA ARG A 90 -9.92 -16.95 -16.09
C ARG A 90 -11.44 -17.02 -16.20
N GLY A 91 -12.15 -16.98 -15.07
CA GLY A 91 -13.62 -17.01 -15.02
C GLY A 91 -14.27 -15.77 -15.64
N TRP A 92 -13.78 -14.57 -15.35
CA TRP A 92 -14.26 -13.33 -15.96
C TRP A 92 -14.08 -13.35 -17.48
N ARG A 93 -12.91 -13.78 -17.97
CA ARG A 93 -12.65 -13.91 -19.40
C ARG A 93 -13.48 -14.99 -20.07
N GLU A 94 -13.71 -16.12 -19.40
CA GLU A 94 -14.57 -17.16 -19.95
C GLU A 94 -16.00 -16.65 -20.16
N LYS A 95 -16.60 -16.00 -19.16
CA LYS A 95 -17.93 -15.38 -19.29
C LYS A 95 -17.99 -14.35 -20.42
N LEU A 96 -16.96 -13.53 -20.53
CA LEU A 96 -16.86 -12.50 -21.56
C LEU A 96 -16.69 -13.07 -22.98
N ARG A 97 -15.97 -14.19 -23.11
CA ARG A 97 -15.83 -14.90 -24.39
C ARG A 97 -17.10 -15.63 -24.79
N GLN A 98 -17.77 -16.28 -23.83
CA GLN A 98 -19.05 -16.97 -24.05
C GLN A 98 -20.12 -15.99 -24.55
N SER A 99 -20.18 -14.77 -23.99
CA SER A 99 -21.13 -13.75 -24.44
C SER A 99 -20.81 -13.17 -25.82
N ARG A 100 -19.57 -13.31 -26.32
CA ARG A 100 -19.11 -12.72 -27.59
C ARG A 100 -18.72 -13.73 -28.69
N GLY A 101 -18.90 -15.02 -28.45
CA GLY A 101 -18.68 -16.07 -29.47
C GLY A 101 -17.22 -16.33 -29.87
N ALA A 102 -16.25 -15.98 -29.01
CA ALA A 102 -14.82 -16.17 -29.29
C ALA A 102 -14.39 -17.64 -29.17
N LYS A 103 -13.51 -18.12 -30.07
CA LYS A 103 -13.12 -19.54 -30.19
C LYS A 103 -11.89 -19.94 -29.35
N THR A 104 -11.03 -18.98 -29.00
CA THR A 104 -9.73 -19.25 -28.36
C THR A 104 -9.88 -19.42 -26.85
N LYS A 105 -9.55 -20.63 -26.33
CA LYS A 105 -9.83 -21.02 -24.93
C LYS A 105 -8.78 -20.60 -23.92
N PHE A 106 -7.61 -20.15 -24.34
CA PHE A 106 -6.47 -19.96 -23.43
C PHE A 106 -6.36 -18.53 -22.88
N THR A 107 -6.20 -18.39 -21.56
CA THR A 107 -5.75 -17.14 -20.93
C THR A 107 -4.29 -17.33 -20.60
N GLU A 108 -3.42 -16.69 -21.38
CA GLU A 108 -1.97 -16.79 -21.17
C GLU A 108 -1.55 -15.82 -20.07
N PHE A 109 -0.85 -16.35 -19.08
CA PHE A 109 -0.16 -15.55 -18.06
C PHE A 109 1.32 -15.47 -18.41
N MET A 110 1.95 -14.41 -17.96
CA MET A 110 3.39 -14.22 -18.10
C MET A 110 4.22 -15.38 -17.56
N LYS A 111 5.41 -15.54 -18.11
CA LYS A 111 6.40 -16.52 -17.63
C LYS A 111 6.85 -16.20 -16.20
N ILE A 112 7.27 -17.24 -15.50
CA ILE A 112 7.69 -17.15 -14.09
C ILE A 112 8.86 -16.17 -13.89
N GLU A 113 9.77 -16.04 -14.85
CA GLU A 113 10.89 -15.11 -14.74
C GLU A 113 10.42 -13.65 -14.73
N LEU A 114 9.44 -13.31 -15.57
CA LEU A 114 8.90 -11.95 -15.61
C LEU A 114 8.05 -11.66 -14.37
N ARG A 115 7.31 -12.67 -13.86
CA ARG A 115 6.60 -12.58 -12.57
C ARG A 115 7.57 -12.26 -11.43
N ASN A 116 8.70 -12.98 -11.33
CA ASN A 116 9.68 -12.77 -10.27
C ASN A 116 10.28 -11.36 -10.33
N ARG A 117 10.57 -10.84 -11.52
CA ARG A 117 11.04 -9.44 -11.66
C ARG A 117 9.98 -8.41 -11.29
N LEU A 118 8.71 -8.67 -11.59
CA LEU A 118 7.63 -7.81 -11.12
C LEU A 118 7.55 -7.83 -9.58
N ALA A 119 7.70 -9.00 -8.95
CA ALA A 119 7.72 -9.10 -7.50
C ALA A 119 8.88 -8.28 -6.88
N GLU A 120 10.08 -8.35 -7.46
CA GLU A 120 11.22 -7.50 -7.05
C GLU A 120 10.90 -6.00 -7.16
N VAL A 121 10.16 -5.59 -8.19
CA VAL A 121 9.71 -4.20 -8.34
C VAL A 121 8.71 -3.82 -7.25
N LEU A 122 7.77 -4.69 -6.90
CA LEU A 122 6.80 -4.42 -5.84
C LEU A 122 7.47 -4.29 -4.47
N GLU A 123 8.48 -5.11 -4.18
CA GLU A 123 9.28 -5.01 -2.96
C GLU A 123 10.05 -3.68 -2.89
N GLN A 124 10.65 -3.24 -4.00
CA GLN A 124 11.31 -1.94 -4.06
C GLN A 124 10.34 -0.78 -3.88
N LEU A 125 9.12 -0.88 -4.41
CA LEU A 125 8.07 0.12 -4.22
C LEU A 125 7.63 0.22 -2.76
N GLU A 126 7.49 -0.92 -2.07
CA GLU A 126 7.21 -0.94 -0.63
C GLU A 126 8.35 -0.29 0.17
N SER A 127 9.61 -0.65 -0.13
CA SER A 127 10.77 -0.05 0.50
C SER A 127 10.83 1.47 0.29
N ASN A 128 10.52 1.93 -0.92
CA ASN A 128 10.48 3.35 -1.26
C ASN A 128 9.35 4.11 -0.56
N LYS A 129 8.21 3.46 -0.29
CA LYS A 129 7.06 4.08 0.39
C LYS A 129 7.41 4.53 1.81
N VAL A 130 8.32 3.82 2.48
CA VAL A 130 8.77 4.10 3.84
C VAL A 130 10.10 4.89 3.87
N SER A 131 10.83 4.92 2.75
CA SER A 131 12.14 5.57 2.65
C SER A 131 12.06 7.10 2.63
N SER A 132 12.99 7.75 3.34
CA SER A 132 13.21 9.21 3.23
C SER A 132 13.93 9.62 1.94
N ASN A 133 14.52 8.66 1.22
CA ASN A 133 15.19 8.89 -0.06
C ASN A 133 14.78 7.79 -1.06
N PRO A 134 13.63 7.94 -1.75
CA PRO A 134 13.12 6.93 -2.67
C PRO A 134 14.06 6.78 -3.87
N LYS A 135 14.39 5.53 -4.23
CA LYS A 135 15.22 5.24 -5.39
C LYS A 135 14.35 5.07 -6.64
N PRO A 136 14.77 5.54 -7.82
CA PRO A 136 14.04 5.29 -9.05
C PRO A 136 13.97 3.79 -9.32
N ILE A 137 12.77 3.31 -9.69
CA ILE A 137 12.55 1.92 -10.07
C ILE A 137 12.97 1.71 -11.53
N ASP A 138 13.79 0.70 -11.80
CA ASP A 138 14.21 0.34 -13.15
C ASP A 138 13.25 -0.69 -13.79
N TYR A 139 12.40 -0.20 -14.69
CA TYR A 139 11.48 -1.04 -15.46
C TYR A 139 12.10 -1.57 -16.77
N SER A 140 13.34 -1.23 -17.10
CA SER A 140 13.97 -1.62 -18.38
C SER A 140 14.03 -3.14 -18.57
N ARG A 141 14.31 -3.86 -17.48
CA ARG A 141 14.39 -5.32 -17.43
C ARG A 141 13.05 -6.02 -17.70
N ILE A 142 11.94 -5.40 -17.29
CA ILE A 142 10.59 -5.88 -17.59
C ILE A 142 10.32 -5.69 -19.08
N ARG A 143 10.62 -4.51 -19.61
CA ARG A 143 10.42 -4.16 -21.02
C ARG A 143 11.24 -5.04 -21.98
N GLN A 144 12.46 -5.41 -21.60
CA GLN A 144 13.30 -6.31 -22.41
C GLN A 144 12.73 -7.72 -22.54
N GLN A 145 12.00 -8.21 -21.54
CA GLN A 145 11.46 -9.57 -21.52
C GLN A 145 10.09 -9.69 -22.17
N THR A 146 9.45 -8.57 -22.51
CA THR A 146 8.12 -8.55 -23.10
C THR A 146 8.10 -8.62 -24.63
N ASN A 147 9.23 -8.95 -25.29
CA ASN A 147 9.35 -9.31 -26.71
C ASN A 147 8.46 -8.47 -27.66
N ASP A 148 8.66 -7.15 -27.70
CA ASP A 148 7.90 -6.23 -28.56
C ASP A 148 6.38 -6.29 -28.37
N ARG A 149 5.93 -6.46 -27.12
CA ARG A 149 4.54 -6.27 -26.71
C ARG A 149 4.32 -4.90 -26.08
N GLU A 150 3.19 -4.27 -26.38
CA GLU A 150 2.73 -3.06 -25.72
C GLU A 150 2.16 -3.42 -24.35
N LEU A 151 2.68 -2.77 -23.30
CA LEU A 151 2.31 -3.05 -21.92
C LEU A 151 1.30 -2.02 -21.43
N HIS A 152 0.13 -2.50 -21.03
CA HIS A 152 -0.87 -1.70 -20.33
C HIS A 152 -1.04 -2.29 -18.93
N ALA A 153 -0.41 -1.68 -17.94
CA ALA A 153 -0.42 -2.19 -16.57
C ALA A 153 -0.47 -1.08 -15.55
N VAL A 154 -0.97 -1.43 -14.37
CA VAL A 154 -1.03 -0.58 -13.19
C VAL A 154 -0.41 -1.29 -12.01
N THR A 155 0.09 -0.51 -11.06
CA THR A 155 0.51 -1.00 -9.75
C THR A 155 -0.43 -0.46 -8.70
N LEU A 156 -1.06 -1.35 -7.94
CA LEU A 156 -1.99 -1.02 -6.88
C LEU A 156 -1.35 -1.31 -5.54
N ASN A 157 -1.60 -0.45 -4.54
CA ASN A 157 -1.27 -0.70 -3.14
C ASN A 157 -2.47 -0.40 -2.25
N PHE A 158 -2.76 -1.31 -1.33
CA PHE A 158 -3.85 -1.17 -0.36
C PHE A 158 -3.65 -2.10 0.83
N PRO A 159 -4.21 -1.78 2.01
CA PRO A 159 -4.22 -2.72 3.13
C PRO A 159 -5.09 -3.94 2.81
N TYR A 160 -4.64 -5.12 3.25
CA TYR A 160 -5.47 -6.32 3.22
C TYR A 160 -6.61 -6.19 4.22
N THR A 161 -7.82 -6.48 3.78
CA THR A 161 -9.04 -6.46 4.60
C THR A 161 -9.72 -7.80 4.46
N ASP A 162 -10.08 -8.14 3.22
CA ASP A 162 -10.58 -9.44 2.82
C ASP A 162 -10.27 -9.68 1.33
N THR A 163 -10.42 -10.93 0.89
CA THR A 163 -10.09 -11.34 -0.47
C THR A 163 -11.03 -10.76 -1.54
N GLU A 164 -12.31 -10.54 -1.22
CA GLU A 164 -13.27 -9.95 -2.17
C GLU A 164 -12.93 -8.49 -2.46
N ALA A 165 -12.53 -7.73 -1.44
CA ALA A 165 -12.06 -6.36 -1.61
C ALA A 165 -10.83 -6.27 -2.53
N VAL A 166 -9.93 -7.26 -2.48
CA VAL A 166 -8.78 -7.36 -3.41
C VAL A 166 -9.29 -7.59 -4.84
N LEU A 167 -10.20 -8.55 -5.02
CA LEU A 167 -10.78 -8.88 -6.33
C LEU A 167 -11.53 -7.72 -6.95
N ASP A 168 -12.34 -7.00 -6.17
CA ASP A 168 -13.10 -5.85 -6.64
C ASP A 168 -12.16 -4.75 -7.13
N LYS A 169 -11.10 -4.44 -6.37
CA LYS A 169 -10.08 -3.48 -6.79
C LYS A 169 -9.43 -3.89 -8.11
N ILE A 170 -9.07 -5.17 -8.27
CA ILE A 170 -8.46 -5.67 -9.51
C ILE A 170 -9.44 -5.61 -10.68
N LYS A 171 -10.71 -5.94 -10.43
CA LYS A 171 -11.75 -5.91 -11.45
C LYS A 171 -11.99 -4.50 -11.98
N THR A 172 -11.93 -3.48 -11.13
CA THR A 172 -12.11 -2.07 -11.57
C THR A 172 -11.03 -1.58 -12.55
N VAL A 173 -9.86 -2.22 -12.60
CA VAL A 173 -8.82 -1.91 -13.60
C VAL A 173 -9.27 -2.23 -15.03
N GLY A 174 -10.21 -3.17 -15.20
CA GLY A 174 -10.79 -3.48 -16.52
C GLY A 174 -9.86 -4.24 -17.49
N ALA A 175 -8.62 -4.58 -17.10
CA ALA A 175 -7.69 -5.30 -17.98
C ALA A 175 -8.23 -6.67 -18.45
N HIS A 176 -9.09 -7.31 -17.64
CA HIS A 176 -9.80 -8.55 -18.00
C HIS A 176 -10.77 -8.41 -19.18
N GLU A 177 -11.17 -7.18 -19.52
CA GLU A 177 -12.05 -6.88 -20.64
C GLU A 177 -11.32 -6.85 -21.99
N CYS A 178 -10.00 -7.04 -22.00
CA CYS A 178 -9.22 -7.08 -23.22
C CYS A 178 -9.63 -8.25 -24.14
N MET A 179 -10.02 -7.88 -25.37
CA MET A 179 -10.55 -8.78 -26.40
C MET A 179 -9.49 -9.38 -27.33
N HIS A 180 -8.26 -8.89 -27.28
CA HIS A 180 -7.20 -9.38 -28.17
C HIS A 180 -6.95 -10.88 -27.91
N ASP A 181 -6.92 -11.68 -28.98
CA ASP A 181 -6.75 -13.14 -28.88
C ASP A 181 -5.40 -13.53 -28.28
N ASP A 182 -4.32 -12.86 -28.71
CA ASP A 182 -2.96 -13.09 -28.21
C ASP A 182 -2.59 -12.26 -26.97
N VAL A 183 -3.56 -11.81 -26.17
CA VAL A 183 -3.25 -11.06 -24.94
C VAL A 183 -2.58 -11.94 -23.89
N GLN A 184 -1.48 -11.46 -23.32
CA GLN A 184 -0.83 -12.05 -22.16
C GLN A 184 -1.12 -11.20 -20.92
N TYR A 185 -1.46 -11.83 -19.80
CA TYR A 185 -1.70 -11.13 -18.55
C TYR A 185 -0.45 -11.05 -17.70
N LEU A 186 -0.23 -9.84 -17.19
CA LEU A 186 0.83 -9.52 -16.24
C LEU A 186 0.20 -9.53 -14.86
N LEU A 187 0.69 -10.39 -13.97
CA LEU A 187 0.26 -10.45 -12.59
C LEU A 187 1.45 -10.78 -11.69
N ALA A 188 1.66 -9.94 -10.69
CA ALA A 188 2.48 -10.25 -9.54
C ALA A 188 1.84 -9.66 -8.29
N VAL A 189 1.96 -10.37 -7.18
CA VAL A 189 1.48 -9.92 -5.87
C VAL A 189 2.68 -9.87 -4.94
N HIS A 190 2.74 -8.83 -4.12
CA HIS A 190 3.68 -8.75 -3.00
C HIS A 190 2.94 -8.36 -1.73
N VAL A 191 3.23 -9.04 -0.63
CA VAL A 191 2.60 -8.79 0.68
C VAL A 191 3.69 -8.41 1.67
N ALA A 192 3.56 -7.23 2.27
CA ALA A 192 4.48 -6.75 3.30
C ALA A 192 3.78 -6.65 4.66
N PRO A 193 4.36 -7.21 5.74
CA PRO A 193 3.76 -7.20 7.06
C PRO A 193 3.98 -5.86 7.77
N TYR A 194 2.97 -5.42 8.51
CA TYR A 194 3.01 -4.29 9.42
C TYR A 194 2.61 -4.74 10.83
N PRO A 195 2.98 -3.97 11.87
CA PRO A 195 2.52 -4.22 13.23
C PRO A 195 1.00 -4.33 13.33
N CYS A 196 0.53 -5.00 14.38
CA CYS A 196 -0.90 -5.17 14.67
C CYS A 196 -1.68 -5.95 13.59
N GLY A 197 -1.02 -6.91 12.92
CA GLY A 197 -1.67 -7.82 11.97
C GLY A 197 -2.12 -7.15 10.67
N ILE A 198 -1.52 -6.01 10.33
CA ILE A 198 -1.82 -5.28 9.09
C ILE A 198 -0.91 -5.82 7.98
N PHE A 199 -1.46 -6.01 6.79
CA PHE A 199 -0.68 -6.39 5.61
C PHE A 199 -0.85 -5.33 4.50
N SER A 200 0.26 -4.84 3.95
CA SER A 200 0.28 -3.99 2.77
C SER A 200 0.35 -4.88 1.54
N VAL A 201 -0.72 -4.89 0.74
CA VAL A 201 -0.80 -5.70 -0.47
C VAL A 201 -0.47 -4.84 -1.67
N TRP A 202 0.50 -5.29 -2.44
CA TRP A 202 0.86 -4.75 -3.73
C TRP A 202 0.43 -5.71 -4.83
N VAL A 203 -0.18 -5.16 -5.87
CA VAL A 203 -0.57 -5.93 -7.05
C VAL A 203 -0.08 -5.20 -8.29
N TYR A 204 0.77 -5.84 -9.06
CA TYR A 204 1.06 -5.44 -10.43
C TYR A 204 0.08 -6.18 -11.34
N TYR A 205 -0.77 -5.45 -12.07
CA TYR A 205 -1.80 -6.07 -12.90
C TYR A 205 -1.95 -5.35 -14.23
N GLY A 206 -2.04 -6.13 -15.32
CA GLY A 206 -2.22 -5.58 -16.65
C GLY A 206 -2.19 -6.61 -17.77
N THR A 207 -2.05 -6.10 -18.99
CA THR A 207 -2.00 -6.86 -20.23
C THR A 207 -0.77 -6.48 -21.06
N ALA A 208 -0.22 -7.46 -21.76
CA ALA A 208 0.80 -7.30 -22.78
C ALA A 208 0.23 -7.72 -24.14
N LEU A 209 0.10 -6.77 -25.06
CA LEU A 209 -0.49 -6.96 -26.38
C LEU A 209 0.60 -7.02 -27.47
N PRO A 210 0.48 -7.85 -28.50
CA PRO A 210 1.45 -7.82 -29.59
C PRO A 210 1.42 -6.46 -30.30
N ILE A 211 2.60 -5.90 -30.59
CA ILE A 211 2.71 -4.66 -31.39
C ILE A 211 2.47 -5.03 -32.86
N GLY A 212 1.26 -4.77 -33.35
CA GLY A 212 0.90 -4.79 -34.77
C GLY A 212 0.75 -6.17 -35.43
N ARG A 213 -0.48 -6.49 -35.83
CA ARG A 213 -0.81 -7.07 -37.14
C ARG A 213 -2.08 -6.42 -37.68
#